data_AF-A0A1J8QRT2-F1
#
_entry.id   AF-A0A1J8QRT2-F1
#
_cell.length_a   1.000
_cell.length_b   1.000
_cell.length_c   1.000
_cell.angle_alpha   90.00
_cell.angle_beta   90.00
_cell.angle_gamma   90.00
#
_symmetry.space_group_name_H-M   'P 1'
#
loop_
_entity.id
_entity.type
_entity.pdbx_description
1 polymer ?
#
loop_
_entity_poly.entity_id
_entity_poly.type
_entity_poly.pdbx_seq_one_letter_code
_entity_poly.pdbx_strand_id
1 'polypeptide(L)'
;MDGVMGHAAWRWLFYIEGSMTVFVAIFAIFILPDFPATPSDWLTPEEQALAQLRMEEDTGGCNEEETKDFQDGKSALKQVLADWKVWWLALALTSMNVSQSFTIFFPTLSATLGYSSTLSLLLCTPPWLHSDQVGERFGHIAISILVGITGFLMAMATMNTAVRYLSMFLMAQSYAALIIFLTWISNPMSRSSSKRAISLAFIIAFASSGGITGS
;
A
#
# COMPACT_ATOMS: atom_id res chain seq x y z
N MET A 1 -12.55 4.70 26.40
CA MET A 1 -12.74 5.97 27.14
C MET A 1 -14.13 6.52 26.83
N ASP A 2 -15.18 5.77 27.16
CA ASP A 2 -16.55 6.23 26.86
C ASP A 2 -17.04 7.13 28.00
N GLY A 3 -17.52 8.33 27.67
CA GLY A 3 -18.00 9.33 28.64
C GLY A 3 -16.93 10.20 29.31
N VAL A 4 -15.64 10.00 28.99
CA VAL A 4 -14.55 10.85 29.50
C VAL A 4 -14.67 12.25 28.87
N MET A 5 -14.72 13.29 29.71
CA MET A 5 -14.99 14.70 29.32
C MET A 5 -16.25 14.90 28.45
N GLY A 6 -17.27 14.05 28.59
CA GLY A 6 -18.52 14.17 27.83
C GLY A 6 -18.38 13.82 26.34
N HIS A 7 -17.31 13.13 25.96
CA HIS A 7 -17.09 12.67 24.59
C HIS A 7 -17.19 11.16 24.49
N ALA A 8 -17.80 10.71 23.39
CA ALA A 8 -17.89 9.29 23.05
C ALA A 8 -16.49 8.73 22.76
N ALA A 9 -16.27 7.44 23.08
CA ALA A 9 -14.97 6.79 22.96
C ALA A 9 -14.32 6.91 21.56
N TRP A 10 -15.11 6.95 20.49
CA TRP A 10 -14.62 7.07 19.12
C TRP A 10 -13.95 8.41 18.83
N ARG A 11 -14.37 9.50 19.49
CA ARG A 11 -13.79 10.84 19.30
C ARG A 11 -12.40 10.94 19.91
N TRP A 12 -12.22 10.27 21.06
CA TRP A 12 -10.92 10.17 21.73
C TRP A 12 -9.87 9.46 20.90
N LEU A 13 -10.27 8.47 20.09
CA LEU A 13 -9.38 7.80 19.15
C LEU A 13 -8.78 8.81 18.15
N PHE A 14 -9.63 9.64 17.52
CA PHE A 14 -9.17 10.69 16.61
C PHE A 14 -8.31 11.76 17.28
N TYR A 15 -8.62 12.16 18.51
CA TYR A 15 -7.82 13.16 19.22
C TYR A 15 -6.42 12.65 19.54
N ILE A 16 -6.31 11.41 20.02
CA ILE A 16 -5.01 10.82 20.37
C ILE A 16 -4.19 10.57 19.12
N GLU A 17 -4.76 9.89 18.12
CA GLU A 17 -4.05 9.57 16.87
C GLU A 17 -3.68 10.83 16.06
N GLY A 18 -4.61 11.78 15.97
CA GLY A 18 -4.37 13.09 15.33
C GLY A 18 -3.29 13.90 16.03
N SER A 19 -3.27 13.94 17.37
CA SER A 19 -2.24 14.69 18.10
C SER A 19 -0.84 14.12 17.92
N MET A 20 -0.70 12.78 17.88
CA MET A 20 0.58 12.11 17.63
C MET A 20 1.11 12.41 16.22
N THR A 21 0.24 12.39 15.20
CA THR A 21 0.66 12.73 13.82
C THR A 21 1.09 14.17 13.67
N VAL A 22 0.38 15.13 14.27
CA VAL A 22 0.77 16.55 14.29
C VAL A 22 2.12 16.74 14.98
N PHE A 23 2.35 16.07 16.10
CA PHE A 23 3.63 16.10 16.80
C PHE A 23 4.76 15.63 15.88
N VAL A 24 4.62 14.46 15.26
CA VAL A 24 5.63 13.93 14.32
C VAL A 24 5.85 14.87 13.13
N ALA A 25 4.80 15.48 12.57
CA ALA A 25 4.91 16.42 11.47
C ALA A 25 5.74 17.67 11.83
N ILE A 26 5.59 18.17 13.06
CA ILE A 26 6.40 19.30 13.55
C ILE A 26 7.88 18.92 13.60
N PHE A 27 8.23 17.72 14.07
CA PHE A 27 9.63 17.25 14.06
C PHE A 27 10.15 17.00 12.65
N ALA A 28 9.31 16.49 11.74
CA ALA A 28 9.70 16.23 10.36
C ALA A 28 10.17 17.51 9.64
N ILE A 29 9.58 18.68 9.92
CA ILE A 29 10.00 19.97 9.35
C ILE A 29 11.46 20.30 9.68
N PHE A 30 11.95 19.88 10.86
CA PHE A 30 13.33 20.15 11.28
C PHE A 30 14.33 19.08 10.84
N ILE A 31 13.86 17.86 10.55
CA ILE A 31 14.72 16.70 10.28
C ILE A 31 14.85 16.42 8.78
N LEU A 32 13.81 16.69 7.97
CA LEU A 32 13.77 16.30 6.57
C LEU A 32 14.34 17.41 5.66
N PRO A 33 15.47 17.20 4.96
CA PRO A 33 15.94 18.13 3.95
C PRO A 33 15.07 18.05 2.69
N ASP A 34 14.72 19.19 2.10
CA ASP A 34 13.80 19.27 0.95
C ASP A 34 14.36 18.60 -0.33
N PHE A 35 15.63 18.83 -0.67
CA PHE A 35 16.30 18.25 -1.84
C PHE A 35 17.82 18.18 -1.61
N PRO A 36 18.56 17.24 -2.23
CA PRO A 36 20.02 17.15 -2.09
C PRO A 36 20.78 18.34 -2.69
N ALA A 37 20.09 19.17 -3.49
CA ALA A 37 20.62 20.41 -4.05
C ALA A 37 20.41 21.62 -3.13
N THR A 38 19.57 21.48 -2.10
CA THR A 38 19.36 22.50 -1.07
C THR A 38 20.45 22.33 -0.02
N PRO A 39 21.27 23.35 0.27
CA PRO A 39 22.31 23.23 1.29
C PRO A 39 21.63 22.92 2.62
N SER A 40 21.95 21.76 3.18
CA SER A 40 21.52 21.35 4.51
C SER A 40 22.63 21.67 5.50
N ASP A 41 22.31 22.38 6.59
CA ASP A 41 23.29 22.81 7.59
C ASP A 41 23.93 21.65 8.38
N TRP A 42 23.40 20.44 8.24
CA TRP A 42 23.82 19.25 9.00
C TRP A 42 24.59 18.20 8.17
N LEU A 43 24.47 18.17 6.83
CA LEU A 43 25.24 17.23 6.00
C LEU A 43 26.55 17.86 5.54
N THR A 44 27.63 17.09 5.61
CA THR A 44 28.90 17.50 5.00
C THR A 44 28.82 17.50 3.47
N PRO A 45 29.66 18.29 2.77
CA PRO A 45 29.67 18.32 1.31
C PRO A 45 29.91 16.95 0.68
N GLU A 46 30.71 16.10 1.32
CA GLU A 46 30.98 14.73 0.87
C GLU A 46 29.74 13.82 0.99
N GLU A 47 28.97 13.94 2.08
CA GLU A 47 27.74 13.18 2.26
C GLU A 47 26.63 13.66 1.32
N GLN A 48 26.57 14.95 1.01
CA GLN A 48 25.65 15.49 -0.01
C GLN A 48 26.01 14.95 -1.40
N ALA A 49 27.29 14.94 -1.78
CA ALA A 49 27.75 14.38 -3.04
C ALA A 49 27.45 12.88 -3.13
N LEU A 50 27.62 12.13 -2.03
CA LEU A 50 27.30 10.71 -1.98
C LEU A 50 25.79 10.44 -2.03
N ALA A 51 24.96 11.31 -1.43
CA ALA A 51 23.51 11.24 -1.56
C ALA A 51 23.05 11.54 -3.00
N GLN A 52 23.68 12.51 -3.67
CA GLN A 52 23.44 12.81 -5.08
C GLN A 52 23.85 11.63 -5.96
N LEU A 53 25.02 11.03 -5.73
CA LEU A 53 25.48 9.83 -6.44
C LEU A 53 24.53 8.65 -6.24
N ARG A 54 24.06 8.40 -5.01
CA ARG A 54 23.05 7.36 -4.76
C ARG A 54 21.74 7.64 -5.49
N MET A 55 21.31 8.89 -5.55
CA MET A 55 20.14 9.27 -6.32
C MET A 55 20.38 9.10 -7.82
N GLU A 56 21.56 9.43 -8.34
CA GLU A 56 21.94 9.23 -9.73
C GLU A 56 22.09 7.75 -10.11
N GLU A 57 22.59 6.92 -9.19
CA GLU A 57 22.67 5.46 -9.31
C GLU A 57 21.28 4.81 -9.25
N ASP A 58 20.43 5.21 -8.31
CA ASP A 58 19.02 4.78 -8.23
C ASP A 58 18.22 5.27 -9.45
N THR A 59 18.59 6.41 -10.01
CA THR A 59 17.99 6.99 -11.21
C THR A 59 18.59 6.43 -12.49
N GLY A 60 19.77 5.79 -12.42
CA GLY A 60 20.44 5.12 -13.53
C GLY A 60 20.58 6.00 -14.77
N GLY A 61 21.29 7.13 -14.66
CA GLY A 61 21.60 8.00 -15.79
C GLY A 61 20.35 8.59 -16.45
N CYS A 62 19.71 9.56 -15.80
CA CYS A 62 18.74 10.42 -16.47
C CYS A 62 19.48 11.27 -17.51
N ASN A 63 19.33 10.94 -18.80
CA ASN A 63 19.69 11.88 -19.86
C ASN A 63 18.87 13.16 -19.64
N GLU A 64 19.56 14.30 -19.52
CA GLU A 64 18.97 15.64 -19.31
C GLU A 64 17.90 16.03 -20.35
N GLU A 65 17.81 15.29 -21.46
CA GLU A 65 16.79 15.42 -22.50
C GLU A 65 15.40 14.92 -22.05
N GLU A 66 15.30 13.88 -21.20
CA GLU A 66 14.01 13.42 -20.65
C GLU A 66 13.42 14.40 -19.63
N THR A 67 14.24 15.24 -18.99
CA THR A 67 13.74 16.23 -18.02
C THR A 67 13.11 17.44 -18.73
N LYS A 68 13.56 17.76 -19.94
CA LYS A 68 13.06 18.91 -20.72
C LYS A 68 11.75 18.63 -21.46
N ASP A 69 11.51 17.40 -21.90
CA ASP A 69 10.25 17.01 -22.58
C ASP A 69 9.05 16.88 -21.61
N PHE A 70 9.31 16.84 -20.29
CA PHE A 70 8.31 16.62 -19.24
C PHE A 70 7.91 17.88 -18.46
N GLN A 71 8.39 19.06 -18.84
CA GLN A 71 7.88 20.33 -18.29
C GLN A 71 6.42 20.62 -18.67
N ASP A 72 5.92 20.00 -19.75
CA ASP A 72 4.51 20.09 -20.12
C ASP A 72 3.75 18.86 -19.58
N GLY A 73 3.21 18.98 -18.36
CA GLY A 73 2.51 17.88 -17.65
C GLY A 73 1.38 17.22 -18.46
N LYS A 74 0.86 17.90 -19.49
CA LYS A 74 -0.13 17.34 -20.43
C LYS A 74 0.48 16.33 -21.41
N SER A 75 1.70 16.57 -21.91
CA SER A 75 2.44 15.63 -22.75
C SER A 75 2.76 14.36 -21.97
N ALA A 76 3.23 14.54 -20.72
CA ALA A 76 3.52 13.45 -19.80
C ALA A 76 2.29 12.56 -19.53
N LEU A 77 1.13 13.16 -19.22
CA LEU A 77 -0.11 12.42 -18.99
C LEU A 77 -0.54 11.60 -20.22
N LYS A 78 -0.43 12.17 -21.42
CA LYS A 78 -0.79 11.48 -22.67
C LYS A 78 0.12 10.28 -22.93
N GLN A 79 1.42 10.41 -22.62
CA GLN A 79 2.36 9.29 -22.72
C GLN A 79 2.08 8.19 -21.69
N VAL A 80 1.66 8.54 -20.48
CA VAL A 80 1.26 7.58 -19.43
C VAL A 80 0.00 6.82 -19.83
N LEU A 81 -1.02 7.52 -20.32
CA LEU A 81 -2.28 6.89 -20.75
C LEU A 81 -2.13 6.01 -22.00
N ALA A 82 -1.14 6.30 -22.84
CA ALA A 82 -0.81 5.48 -24.01
C ALA A 82 0.03 4.24 -23.66
N ASP A 83 0.60 4.15 -22.45
CA ASP A 83 1.41 3.01 -22.04
C ASP A 83 0.52 1.85 -21.61
N TRP A 84 0.57 0.77 -22.39
CA TRP A 84 -0.19 -0.46 -22.12
C TRP A 84 0.19 -1.09 -20.77
N LYS A 85 1.42 -0.91 -20.28
CA LYS A 85 1.88 -1.47 -18.99
C LYS A 85 1.13 -0.84 -17.82
N VAL A 86 0.86 0.46 -17.90
CA VAL A 86 0.15 1.21 -16.86
C VAL A 86 -1.27 0.67 -16.70
N TRP A 87 -1.96 0.37 -17.82
CA TRP A 87 -3.29 -0.23 -17.79
C TRP A 87 -3.31 -1.64 -17.21
N TRP A 88 -2.32 -2.49 -17.52
CA TRP A 88 -2.24 -3.83 -16.92
C TRP A 88 -1.97 -3.78 -15.42
N LEU A 89 -1.07 -2.90 -14.97
CA LEU A 89 -0.79 -2.71 -13.55
C LEU A 89 -1.99 -2.12 -12.80
N ALA A 90 -2.70 -1.17 -13.43
CA ALA A 90 -3.94 -0.62 -12.91
C ALA A 90 -5.02 -1.71 -12.76
N LEU A 91 -5.25 -2.51 -13.81
CA LEU A 91 -6.23 -3.61 -13.77
C LEU A 91 -5.87 -4.67 -12.72
N ALA A 92 -4.58 -5.02 -12.61
CA ALA A 92 -4.10 -5.96 -11.60
C ALA A 92 -4.35 -5.43 -10.17
N LEU A 93 -4.03 -4.17 -9.89
CA LEU A 93 -4.27 -3.55 -8.59
C LEU A 93 -5.79 -3.43 -8.30
N THR A 94 -6.60 -3.06 -9.29
CA THR A 94 -8.08 -3.05 -9.16
C THR A 94 -8.60 -4.44 -8.80
N SER A 95 -8.12 -5.49 -9.46
CA SER A 95 -8.54 -6.87 -9.19
C SER A 95 -8.17 -7.32 -7.77
N MET A 96 -7.00 -6.91 -7.29
CA MET A 96 -6.59 -7.12 -5.90
C MET A 96 -7.50 -6.38 -4.93
N ASN A 97 -7.82 -5.11 -5.17
CA ASN A 97 -8.74 -4.33 -4.31
C ASN A 97 -10.14 -4.95 -4.25
N VAL A 98 -10.68 -5.39 -5.39
CA VAL A 98 -11.98 -6.10 -5.41
C VAL A 98 -11.90 -7.36 -4.56
N SER A 99 -10.84 -8.16 -4.71
CA SER A 99 -10.61 -9.34 -3.89
C SER A 99 -10.55 -9.01 -2.40
N GLN A 100 -10.02 -7.86 -1.99
CA GLN A 100 -9.92 -7.42 -0.59
C GLN A 100 -11.24 -6.92 0.02
N SER A 101 -12.29 -6.73 -0.77
CA SER A 101 -13.58 -6.18 -0.28
C SER A 101 -14.28 -7.12 0.71
N PHE A 102 -13.92 -8.40 0.72
CA PHE A 102 -14.36 -9.36 1.75
C PHE A 102 -14.05 -8.90 3.18
N THR A 103 -13.01 -8.07 3.39
CA THR A 103 -12.63 -7.48 4.69
C THR A 103 -13.80 -6.73 5.36
N ILE A 104 -14.64 -6.08 4.56
CA ILE A 104 -15.82 -5.33 5.04
C ILE A 104 -16.88 -6.28 5.61
N PHE A 105 -16.95 -7.51 5.10
CA PHE A 105 -17.90 -8.54 5.51
C PHE A 105 -17.34 -9.48 6.61
N PHE A 106 -16.12 -9.28 7.10
CA PHE A 106 -15.59 -10.10 8.21
C PHE A 106 -16.38 -9.95 9.51
N PRO A 107 -16.83 -8.75 9.94
CA PRO A 107 -17.61 -8.63 11.16
C PRO A 107 -18.93 -9.40 11.07
N THR A 108 -19.59 -9.39 9.91
CA THR A 108 -20.82 -10.16 9.68
C THR A 108 -20.54 -11.66 9.56
N LEU A 109 -19.48 -12.07 8.87
CA LEU A 109 -19.06 -13.47 8.78
C LEU A 109 -18.69 -14.05 10.15
N SER A 110 -17.94 -13.31 10.97
CA SER A 110 -17.58 -13.73 12.32
C SER A 110 -18.78 -13.76 13.27
N ALA A 111 -19.77 -12.88 13.10
CA ALA A 111 -21.03 -12.95 13.83
C ALA A 111 -21.81 -14.25 13.53
N THR A 112 -21.78 -14.75 12.29
CA THR A 112 -22.43 -16.05 11.96
C THR A 112 -21.76 -17.27 12.60
N LEU A 113 -20.51 -17.13 13.07
CA LEU A 113 -19.78 -18.19 13.77
C LEU A 113 -20.11 -18.25 15.28
N GLY A 114 -20.92 -17.31 15.80
CA GLY A 114 -21.37 -17.29 17.20
C GLY A 114 -20.36 -16.77 18.22
N TYR A 115 -19.23 -16.20 17.76
CA TYR A 115 -18.23 -15.58 18.64
C TYR A 115 -18.57 -14.11 18.94
N SER A 116 -18.26 -13.63 20.14
CA SER A 116 -18.53 -12.24 20.51
C SER A 116 -17.69 -11.28 19.66
N SER A 117 -18.28 -10.16 19.25
CA SER A 117 -17.70 -9.18 18.32
C SER A 117 -16.31 -8.67 18.76
N THR A 118 -16.05 -8.60 20.07
CA THR A 118 -14.75 -8.20 20.62
C THR A 118 -13.69 -9.30 20.53
N LEU A 119 -14.05 -10.56 20.77
CA LEU A 119 -13.14 -11.71 20.61
C LEU A 119 -12.84 -11.94 19.13
N SER A 120 -13.84 -11.81 18.26
CA SER A 120 -13.70 -11.95 16.81
C SER A 120 -12.70 -10.95 16.23
N LEU A 121 -12.71 -9.68 16.68
CA LEU A 121 -11.72 -8.67 16.28
C LEU A 121 -10.30 -8.99 16.79
N LEU A 122 -10.17 -9.56 17.99
CA LEU A 122 -8.88 -9.93 18.57
C LEU A 122 -8.26 -11.15 17.87
N LEU A 123 -9.09 -12.15 17.54
CA LEU A 123 -8.73 -13.32 16.73
C LEU A 123 -8.44 -12.98 15.26
N CYS A 124 -8.89 -11.81 14.80
CA CYS A 124 -8.61 -11.23 13.48
C CYS A 124 -7.25 -10.52 13.38
N THR A 125 -6.33 -10.72 14.32
CA THR A 125 -4.95 -10.24 14.19
C THR A 125 -4.04 -11.40 13.73
N PRO A 126 -4.05 -11.81 12.44
CA PRO A 126 -3.12 -12.83 11.96
C PRO A 126 -1.66 -12.34 12.05
N PRO A 127 -0.69 -13.28 12.06
CA PRO A 127 0.71 -12.99 12.35
C PRO A 127 1.41 -12.41 11.12
N TRP A 128 1.56 -11.09 11.09
CA TRP A 128 2.34 -10.34 10.09
C TRP A 128 3.87 -10.53 10.21
N LEU A 129 4.34 -11.50 11.01
CA LEU A 129 5.71 -11.55 11.51
C LEU A 129 6.71 -12.32 10.63
N HIS A 130 6.29 -12.93 9.51
CA HIS A 130 7.16 -13.87 8.79
C HIS A 130 7.63 -13.44 7.39
N SER A 131 7.18 -12.29 6.87
CA SER A 131 7.45 -11.94 5.46
C SER A 131 8.75 -11.17 5.20
N ASP A 132 9.44 -10.68 6.24
CA ASP A 132 10.58 -9.76 6.06
C ASP A 132 11.94 -10.45 5.80
N GLN A 133 12.02 -11.78 5.80
CA GLN A 133 13.32 -12.47 5.85
C GLN A 133 13.91 -12.93 4.50
N VAL A 134 13.17 -12.94 3.38
CA VAL A 134 13.59 -13.75 2.21
C VAL A 134 13.87 -12.95 0.93
N GLY A 135 13.58 -11.66 0.84
CA GLY A 135 14.03 -10.82 -0.29
C GLY A 135 13.47 -11.14 -1.69
N GLU A 136 12.73 -12.24 -1.86
CA GLU A 136 12.13 -12.65 -3.14
C GLU A 136 10.71 -12.09 -3.34
N ARG A 137 10.61 -10.80 -3.69
CA ARG A 137 9.34 -10.08 -3.81
C ARG A 137 8.31 -10.73 -4.73
N PHE A 138 8.74 -11.36 -5.84
CA PHE A 138 7.83 -11.99 -6.80
C PHE A 138 7.23 -13.31 -6.27
N GLY A 139 8.03 -14.15 -5.62
CA GLY A 139 7.58 -15.40 -5.03
C GLY A 139 6.55 -15.17 -3.92
N HIS A 140 6.77 -14.16 -3.09
CA HIS A 140 5.83 -13.80 -2.02
C HIS A 140 4.49 -13.29 -2.55
N ILE A 141 4.45 -12.55 -3.65
CA ILE A 141 3.18 -12.15 -4.28
C ILE A 141 2.44 -13.38 -4.80
N ALA A 142 3.10 -14.24 -5.58
CA ALA A 142 2.46 -15.40 -6.20
C ALA A 142 1.94 -16.41 -5.17
N ILE A 143 2.75 -16.72 -4.15
CA ILE A 143 2.36 -17.65 -3.07
C ILE A 143 1.19 -17.07 -2.27
N SER A 144 1.24 -15.78 -1.92
CA SER A 144 0.17 -15.15 -1.14
C SER A 144 -1.17 -15.10 -1.91
N ILE A 145 -1.13 -14.91 -3.23
CA ILE A 145 -2.33 -14.98 -4.09
C ILE A 145 -2.87 -16.42 -4.14
N LEU A 146 -2.01 -17.42 -4.33
CA LEU A 146 -2.41 -18.83 -4.35
C LEU A 146 -3.03 -19.28 -3.03
N VAL A 147 -2.45 -18.86 -1.90
CA VAL A 147 -3.00 -19.10 -0.56
C VAL A 147 -4.35 -18.39 -0.37
N GLY A 148 -4.51 -17.18 -0.92
CA GLY A 148 -5.81 -16.50 -0.94
C GLY A 148 -6.87 -17.28 -1.72
N ILE A 149 -6.52 -17.78 -2.92
CA ILE A 149 -7.42 -18.57 -3.78
C ILE A 149 -7.86 -19.87 -3.08
N THR A 150 -6.94 -20.58 -2.43
CA THR A 150 -7.30 -21.79 -1.67
C THR A 150 -8.22 -21.46 -0.50
N GLY A 151 -8.01 -20.33 0.19
CA GLY A 151 -8.93 -19.80 1.19
C GLY A 151 -10.35 -19.59 0.64
N PHE A 152 -10.50 -18.91 -0.50
CA PHE A 152 -11.81 -18.71 -1.13
C PHE A 152 -12.49 -20.03 -1.55
N LEU A 153 -11.73 -20.99 -2.10
CA LEU A 153 -12.25 -22.32 -2.46
C LEU A 153 -12.73 -23.10 -1.23
N MET A 154 -11.99 -23.05 -0.13
CA MET A 154 -12.37 -23.71 1.13
C MET A 154 -13.63 -23.09 1.74
N ALA A 155 -13.78 -21.77 1.66
CA ALA A 155 -14.97 -21.06 2.14
C ALA A 155 -16.23 -21.45 1.37
N MET A 156 -16.11 -21.76 0.06
CA MET A 156 -17.22 -22.22 -0.78
C MET A 156 -17.54 -23.71 -0.58
N ALA A 157 -16.53 -24.56 -0.35
CA ALA A 157 -16.69 -26.01 -0.34
C ALA A 157 -17.40 -26.57 0.90
N THR A 158 -17.54 -25.81 2.00
CA THR A 158 -17.98 -26.38 3.27
C THR A 158 -18.69 -25.37 4.19
N MET A 159 -19.73 -25.85 4.90
CA MET A 159 -20.49 -25.09 5.90
C MET A 159 -20.02 -25.34 7.35
N ASN A 160 -18.96 -26.12 7.55
CA ASN A 160 -18.34 -26.37 8.85
C ASN A 160 -17.66 -25.09 9.36
N THR A 161 -17.97 -24.71 10.60
CA THR A 161 -17.48 -23.49 11.26
C THR A 161 -15.96 -23.46 11.41
N ALA A 162 -15.32 -24.58 11.72
CA ALA A 162 -13.86 -24.65 11.88
C ALA A 162 -13.12 -24.43 10.55
N VAL A 163 -13.65 -25.01 9.47
CA VAL A 163 -13.06 -24.88 8.12
C VAL A 163 -13.25 -23.46 7.58
N ARG A 164 -14.41 -22.84 7.83
CA ARG A 164 -14.68 -21.44 7.47
C ARG A 164 -13.76 -20.47 8.21
N TYR A 165 -13.51 -20.75 9.48
CA TYR A 165 -12.58 -19.95 10.28
C TYR A 165 -11.15 -20.04 9.73
N LEU A 166 -10.68 -21.25 9.40
CA LEU A 166 -9.37 -21.44 8.76
C LEU A 166 -9.28 -20.78 7.38
N SER A 167 -10.35 -20.84 6.56
CA SER A 167 -10.36 -20.17 5.25
C SER A 167 -10.25 -18.66 5.37
N MET A 168 -10.84 -18.04 6.40
CA MET A 168 -10.72 -16.59 6.62
C MET A 168 -9.27 -16.16 6.88
N PHE A 169 -8.48 -16.97 7.58
CA PHE A 169 -7.05 -16.70 7.78
C PHE A 169 -6.24 -16.80 6.49
N LEU A 170 -6.50 -17.84 5.68
CA LEU A 170 -5.83 -18.00 4.39
C LEU A 170 -6.20 -16.87 3.43
N MET A 171 -7.44 -16.41 3.47
CA MET A 171 -7.88 -15.24 2.70
C MET A 171 -7.19 -13.96 3.20
N ALA A 172 -7.06 -13.75 4.51
CA ALA A 172 -6.39 -12.56 5.08
C ALA A 172 -4.90 -12.43 4.67
N GLN A 173 -4.22 -13.54 4.39
CA GLN A 173 -2.83 -13.54 3.90
C GLN A 173 -2.66 -12.80 2.56
N SER A 174 -3.72 -12.71 1.75
CA SER A 174 -3.69 -12.01 0.46
C SER A 174 -3.40 -10.50 0.59
N TYR A 175 -3.59 -9.92 1.77
CA TYR A 175 -3.30 -8.51 2.04
C TYR A 175 -1.80 -8.20 1.96
N ALA A 176 -0.93 -9.16 2.31
CA ALA A 176 0.51 -9.03 2.15
C ALA A 176 0.90 -8.88 0.66
N ALA A 177 0.19 -9.58 -0.23
CA ALA A 177 0.43 -9.49 -1.67
C ALA A 177 0.17 -8.07 -2.19
N LEU A 178 -0.88 -7.40 -1.68
CA LEU A 178 -1.23 -6.03 -2.07
C LEU A 178 -0.13 -5.03 -1.70
N ILE A 179 0.40 -5.12 -0.47
CA ILE A 179 1.47 -4.22 0.00
C ILE A 179 2.73 -4.40 -0.85
N ILE A 180 3.14 -5.64 -1.09
CA ILE A 180 4.32 -5.94 -1.91
C ILE A 180 4.08 -5.49 -3.36
N PHE A 181 2.88 -5.69 -3.91
CA PHE A 181 2.53 -5.24 -5.25
C PHE A 181 2.60 -3.71 -5.40
N LEU A 182 2.14 -2.94 -4.41
CA LEU A 182 2.28 -1.47 -4.39
C LEU A 182 3.74 -1.03 -4.47
N THR A 183 4.64 -1.69 -3.72
CA THR A 183 6.09 -1.40 -3.81
C THR A 183 6.72 -1.87 -5.12
N TRP A 184 6.10 -2.84 -5.81
CA TRP A 184 6.61 -3.40 -7.05
C TRP A 184 6.17 -2.60 -8.28
N ILE A 185 5.01 -1.93 -8.25
CA ILE A 185 4.49 -1.10 -9.36
C ILE A 185 5.50 -0.01 -9.77
N SER A 186 6.34 0.49 -8.87
CA SER A 186 7.35 1.50 -9.20
C SER A 186 8.54 0.96 -10.03
N ASN A 187 8.78 -0.35 -10.03
CA ASN A 187 9.94 -0.97 -10.68
C ASN A 187 9.85 -1.02 -12.22
N PRO A 188 8.72 -1.43 -12.83
CA PRO A 188 8.62 -1.51 -14.29
C PRO A 188 8.37 -0.16 -14.99
N MET A 189 8.18 0.93 -14.24
CA MET A 189 7.85 2.24 -14.80
C MET A 189 9.10 3.02 -15.20
N SER A 190 8.96 3.80 -16.29
CA SER A 190 10.04 4.55 -16.94
C SER A 190 10.85 5.41 -15.96
N ARG A 191 12.15 5.53 -16.26
CA ARG A 191 13.22 6.10 -15.43
C ARG A 191 13.04 7.56 -15.03
N SER A 192 12.28 8.35 -15.80
CA SER A 192 11.94 9.73 -15.41
C SER A 192 11.05 9.79 -14.16
N SER A 193 11.54 10.47 -13.12
CA SER A 193 10.86 10.65 -11.83
C SER A 193 9.44 11.22 -11.98
N SER A 194 9.25 12.18 -12.90
CA SER A 194 7.96 12.81 -13.16
C SER A 194 6.95 11.82 -13.76
N LYS A 195 7.37 11.03 -14.76
CA LYS A 195 6.51 10.01 -15.37
C LYS A 195 6.14 8.90 -14.39
N ARG A 196 7.09 8.46 -13.56
CA ARG A 196 6.83 7.46 -12.51
C ARG A 196 5.78 7.96 -11.51
N ALA A 197 5.87 9.20 -11.07
CA ALA A 197 4.91 9.80 -10.14
C ALA A 197 3.50 9.88 -10.74
N ILE A 198 3.36 10.38 -11.97
CA ILE A 198 2.06 10.50 -12.66
C ILE A 198 1.44 9.12 -12.89
N SER A 199 2.22 8.14 -13.33
CA SER A 199 1.72 6.78 -13.54
C SER A 199 1.31 6.11 -12.22
N LEU A 200 2.07 6.30 -11.12
CA LEU A 200 1.70 5.75 -9.81
C LEU A 200 0.39 6.37 -9.32
N ALA A 201 0.25 7.69 -9.44
CA ALA A 201 -0.97 8.40 -9.08
C ALA A 201 -2.17 7.90 -9.90
N PHE A 202 -2.00 7.71 -11.21
CA PHE A 202 -3.05 7.18 -12.08
C PHE A 202 -3.45 5.75 -11.70
N ILE A 203 -2.48 4.85 -11.49
CA ILE A 203 -2.72 3.45 -11.11
C ILE A 203 -3.48 3.36 -9.80
N ILE A 204 -3.08 4.14 -8.78
CA ILE A 204 -3.72 4.15 -7.46
C ILE A 204 -5.14 4.73 -7.55
N ALA A 205 -5.32 5.82 -8.30
CA ALA A 205 -6.63 6.44 -8.50
C ALA A 205 -7.59 5.49 -9.23
N PHE A 206 -7.12 4.83 -10.29
CA PHE A 206 -7.92 3.84 -11.02
C PHE A 206 -8.24 2.64 -10.13
N ALA A 207 -7.28 2.12 -9.37
CA ALA A 207 -7.51 0.98 -8.51
C ALA A 207 -8.47 1.26 -7.34
N SER A 208 -8.54 2.50 -6.87
CA SER A 208 -9.50 2.93 -5.84
C SER A 208 -10.94 2.79 -6.32
N SER A 209 -11.20 2.88 -7.64
CA SER A 209 -12.53 2.58 -8.21
C SER A 209 -12.94 1.11 -8.01
N GLY A 210 -11.97 0.20 -7.90
CA GLY A 210 -12.25 -1.21 -7.58
C GLY A 210 -12.90 -1.40 -6.21
N GLY A 211 -12.58 -0.55 -5.24
CA GLY A 211 -13.23 -0.56 -3.94
C GLY A 211 -14.72 -0.18 -4.01
N ILE A 212 -15.12 0.64 -4.98
CA ILE A 212 -16.53 1.02 -5.22
C ILE A 212 -17.31 -0.15 -5.82
N THR A 213 -16.68 -0.94 -6.69
CA THR A 213 -17.31 -2.15 -7.28
C THR A 213 -17.45 -3.28 -6.25
N GLY A 214 -16.57 -3.33 -5.25
CA GLY A 214 -16.55 -4.37 -4.23
C GLY A 214 -17.38 -4.09 -2.97
N SER A 215 -17.83 -2.84 -2.76
CA SER A 215 -18.75 -2.45 -1.67
C SER A 215 -20.21 -2.70 -2.02
#